data_AF-A0A6J3LVU4-F1
#
_entry.id   AF-A0A6J3LVU4-F1
#
_cell.length_a   1.000
_cell.length_b   1.000
_cell.length_c   1.000
_cell.angle_alpha   90.00
_cell.angle_beta   90.00
_cell.angle_gamma   90.00
#
_symmetry.space_group_name_H-M   'P 1'
#
loop_
_entity.id
_entity.type
_entity.pdbx_description
1 polymer ?
#
loop_
_entity_poly.entity_id
_entity_poly.type
_entity_poly.pdbx_seq_one_letter_code
_entity_poly.pdbx_strand_id
1 'polypeptide(L)'
;MTTRGDFPHSQLASSNPGAEPGIDVTSEGDELLPEHLSNLKAACTINIIDYSEDRRIFHTATNHDLAEKLDQPRPEDLPCRWISVNGISWDVIRVIGNKYHLHQLAIEDLIHTRSRTKVDWYSDHAAIVLTLQKLVRLHSHQGADDDDCSECSATADDDDSILKSGSARKAKRGWFSRKRAGKENVLPTVNPNKLEETVTAHSSPSHDSPVTEIRTLHRYENAAIPEHTAWMEKHSPLTAEDLAVSVEQVCLFLLDDNTVVSFFEQSAEEIERPILARLNSKYTVLRRSCDASMLLQAIIDAIVDLAGPVREAYNTARKELQIAAMTHPDIRTSRALHIFGEEIDMLQNLFKPIVHLVNALRDHNADPFSRTQPPLPSSDGNVPHAMSSVAITPLAHTYFGDVLDHCITTIAALEQMDASANNISNLIFNTVSAKTNNFMMILAVVTVFFAPLTFISGYFGMNFANGNGLDHPFAFFFVVATPAVIGFMLLVLAVYKTDAILEWLARGRWRPHMRSLGLVRRRAIP
;
A
#
# COMPACT_ATOMS: atom_id res chain seq x y z
N MET A 1 26.83 22.25 2.90
CA MET A 1 26.39 22.39 4.31
C MET A 1 25.13 23.23 4.30
N THR A 2 24.03 22.62 3.91
CA THR A 2 22.70 23.23 3.91
C THR A 2 22.03 22.82 5.21
N THR A 3 21.52 23.82 5.91
CA THR A 3 20.90 23.79 7.23
C THR A 3 19.73 22.82 7.25
N ARG A 4 19.79 21.84 8.15
CA ARG A 4 18.68 20.98 8.57
C ARG A 4 17.50 21.89 8.92
N GLY A 5 16.39 21.76 8.19
CA GLY A 5 15.15 22.47 8.49
C GLY A 5 14.65 22.07 9.88
N ASP A 6 14.30 23.09 10.66
CA ASP A 6 13.59 22.93 11.92
C ASP A 6 12.22 22.28 11.64
N PHE A 7 12.03 21.06 12.13
CA PHE A 7 10.74 20.39 12.11
C PHE A 7 9.80 21.09 13.10
N PRO A 8 8.53 21.36 12.75
CA PRO A 8 7.58 21.95 13.69
C PRO A 8 7.32 20.96 14.85
N HIS A 9 7.85 21.30 16.03
CA HIS A 9 7.84 20.51 17.26
C HIS A 9 6.46 20.41 17.97
N SER A 10 5.35 20.81 17.35
CA SER A 10 4.08 21.01 18.08
C SER A 10 3.28 19.73 18.37
N GLN A 11 3.57 18.60 17.71
CA GLN A 11 2.90 17.32 17.99
C GLN A 11 3.68 16.39 18.94
N LEU A 12 4.88 16.80 19.37
CA LEU A 12 5.85 15.93 20.05
C LEU A 12 5.92 16.13 21.57
N ALA A 13 5.11 17.01 22.16
CA ALA A 13 5.24 17.33 23.59
C ALA A 13 4.96 16.12 24.52
N SER A 14 4.02 15.23 24.16
CA SER A 14 3.71 13.99 24.92
C SER A 14 4.54 12.78 24.49
N SER A 15 5.18 12.82 23.31
CA SER A 15 5.91 11.68 22.72
C SER A 15 7.44 11.85 22.81
N ASN A 16 7.92 12.65 23.75
CA ASN A 16 9.35 12.74 24.02
C ASN A 16 9.81 11.47 24.76
N PRO A 17 10.91 10.82 24.32
CA PRO A 17 11.48 9.68 25.03
C PRO A 17 11.70 10.01 26.52
N GLY A 18 10.97 9.33 27.41
CA GLY A 18 11.03 9.56 28.86
C GLY A 18 9.84 10.32 29.46
N ALA A 19 8.81 10.67 28.68
CA ALA A 19 7.51 11.11 29.21
C ALA A 19 6.82 9.99 30.00
N GLU A 20 6.01 10.35 30.99
CA GLU A 20 5.19 9.39 31.74
C GLU A 20 4.14 8.78 30.80
N PRO A 21 4.01 7.45 30.75
CA PRO A 21 3.08 6.79 29.83
C PRO A 21 1.65 6.85 30.39
N GLY A 22 0.67 7.00 29.49
CA GLY A 22 -0.76 7.04 29.79
C GLY A 22 -1.34 8.46 29.87
N ILE A 23 -2.62 8.57 29.54
CA ILE A 23 -3.38 9.82 29.66
C ILE A 23 -4.45 9.67 30.74
N ASP A 24 -4.38 10.52 31.77
CA ASP A 24 -5.33 10.52 32.88
C ASP A 24 -6.57 11.37 32.57
N VAL A 25 -7.72 10.71 32.41
CA VAL A 25 -9.04 11.32 32.18
C VAL A 25 -9.69 11.90 33.43
N THR A 26 -9.17 11.56 34.62
CA THR A 26 -9.75 11.94 35.92
C THR A 26 -9.23 13.27 36.45
N SER A 27 -8.13 13.79 35.90
CA SER A 27 -7.53 15.05 36.32
C SER A 27 -8.50 16.23 36.12
N GLU A 28 -8.89 16.87 37.23
CA GLU A 28 -9.79 18.03 37.24
C GLU A 28 -9.03 19.30 36.82
N GLY A 29 -9.06 19.64 35.53
CA GLY A 29 -8.71 20.98 35.08
C GLY A 29 -8.32 21.05 33.60
N ASP A 30 -9.08 21.81 32.82
CA ASP A 30 -8.71 22.17 31.44
C ASP A 30 -7.41 22.99 31.37
N GLU A 31 -6.90 23.50 32.52
CA GLU A 31 -5.73 24.38 32.62
C GLU A 31 -4.36 23.67 32.46
N LEU A 32 -4.31 22.34 32.54
CA LEU A 32 -3.07 21.53 32.40
C LEU A 32 -3.12 20.55 31.23
N LEU A 33 -4.17 20.60 30.40
CA LEU A 33 -4.26 19.75 29.21
C LEU A 33 -3.17 20.15 28.20
N PRO A 34 -2.34 19.21 27.76
CA PRO A 34 -1.43 19.44 26.63
C PRO A 34 -2.16 20.00 25.42
N GLU A 35 -1.56 20.98 24.73
CA GLU A 35 -2.19 21.69 23.59
C GLU A 35 -2.70 20.75 22.48
N HIS A 36 -2.06 19.60 22.29
CA HIS A 36 -2.47 18.61 21.29
C HIS A 36 -3.81 17.92 21.64
N LEU A 37 -4.13 17.75 22.94
CA LEU A 37 -5.40 17.19 23.40
C LEU A 37 -6.53 18.22 23.36
N SER A 38 -6.24 19.49 23.70
CA SER A 38 -7.24 20.56 23.62
C SER A 38 -7.68 20.87 22.19
N ASN A 39 -6.79 20.64 21.22
CA ASN A 39 -7.06 20.82 19.80
C ASN A 39 -7.81 19.63 19.18
N LEU A 40 -7.93 18.51 19.90
CA LEU A 40 -8.59 17.30 19.43
C LEU A 40 -10.10 17.40 19.64
N LYS A 41 -10.74 18.26 18.83
CA LYS A 41 -12.18 18.49 18.82
C LYS A 41 -12.75 18.17 17.44
N ALA A 42 -13.63 17.17 17.40
CA ALA A 42 -14.36 16.79 16.20
C ALA A 42 -15.85 16.68 16.52
N ALA A 43 -16.70 16.94 15.53
CA ALA A 43 -18.12 16.66 15.66
C ALA A 43 -18.32 15.14 15.59
N CYS A 44 -18.69 14.54 16.72
CA CYS A 44 -18.87 13.10 16.85
C CYS A 44 -20.34 12.72 16.66
N THR A 45 -20.58 11.68 15.88
CA THR A 45 -21.88 11.00 15.83
C THR A 45 -21.77 9.71 16.64
N ILE A 46 -22.58 9.58 17.68
CA ILE A 46 -22.49 8.46 18.62
C ILE A 46 -23.78 7.66 18.57
N ASN A 47 -23.69 6.38 18.23
CA ASN A 47 -24.81 5.47 18.16
C ASN A 47 -24.70 4.43 19.28
N ILE A 48 -25.68 4.42 20.18
CA ILE A 48 -25.82 3.47 21.27
C ILE A 48 -26.93 2.49 20.90
N ILE A 49 -26.56 1.23 20.77
CA ILE A 49 -27.43 0.14 20.31
C ILE A 49 -27.49 -0.90 21.42
N ASP A 50 -28.64 -0.95 22.09
CA ASP A 50 -28.91 -1.93 23.13
C ASP A 50 -29.80 -3.02 22.58
N TYR A 51 -29.43 -4.29 22.76
CA TYR A 51 -30.06 -5.37 22.03
C TYR A 51 -30.07 -6.70 22.79
N SER A 52 -31.20 -7.41 22.70
CA SER A 52 -31.43 -8.79 23.17
C SER A 52 -31.86 -9.69 22.02
N GLU A 53 -32.38 -10.89 22.25
CA GLU A 53 -32.90 -11.72 21.15
C GLU A 53 -34.17 -11.08 20.55
N ASP A 54 -35.06 -10.58 21.44
CA ASP A 54 -36.41 -10.15 21.08
C ASP A 54 -36.55 -8.65 20.79
N ARG A 55 -35.82 -7.80 21.53
CA ARG A 55 -35.92 -6.33 21.45
C ARG A 55 -34.59 -5.66 21.11
N ARG A 56 -34.65 -4.51 20.44
CA ARG A 56 -33.53 -3.59 20.27
C ARG A 56 -33.97 -2.17 20.50
N ILE A 57 -33.08 -1.34 21.01
CA ILE A 57 -33.27 0.08 21.19
C ILE A 57 -32.09 0.80 20.54
N PHE A 58 -32.40 1.85 19.79
CA PHE A 58 -31.42 2.67 19.09
C PHE A 58 -31.47 4.08 19.65
N HIS A 59 -30.32 4.58 20.08
CA HIS A 59 -30.16 5.94 20.56
C HIS A 59 -28.99 6.59 19.82
N THR A 60 -29.24 7.72 19.17
CA THR A 60 -28.18 8.58 18.67
C THR A 60 -27.93 9.70 19.67
N ALA A 61 -26.65 10.00 19.90
CA ALA A 61 -26.17 11.06 20.76
C ALA A 61 -25.13 11.90 20.00
N THR A 62 -25.00 13.15 20.44
CA THR A 62 -23.96 14.08 20.01
C THR A 62 -22.93 14.26 21.14
N ASN A 63 -21.86 15.00 20.91
CA ASN A 63 -20.84 15.30 21.93
C ASN A 63 -21.43 15.82 23.25
N HIS A 64 -22.46 16.68 23.19
CA HIS A 64 -23.04 17.32 24.37
C HIS A 64 -24.02 16.41 25.12
N ASP A 65 -24.79 15.59 24.40
CA ASP A 65 -25.86 14.76 24.98
C ASP A 65 -25.34 13.42 25.52
N LEU A 66 -24.08 13.08 25.22
CA LEU A 66 -23.51 11.78 25.53
C LEU A 66 -23.54 11.46 27.03
N ALA A 67 -23.16 12.43 27.88
CA ALA A 67 -23.10 12.23 29.32
C ALA A 67 -24.49 11.87 29.90
N GLU A 68 -25.52 12.63 29.52
CA GLU A 68 -26.89 12.40 29.98
C GLU A 68 -27.44 11.04 29.50
N LYS A 69 -27.13 10.66 28.25
CA LYS A 69 -27.54 9.36 27.69
C LYS A 69 -26.83 8.18 28.32
N LEU A 70 -25.57 8.38 28.71
CA LEU A 70 -24.80 7.35 29.39
C LEU A 70 -25.20 7.18 30.86
N ASP A 71 -25.62 8.25 31.54
CA ASP A 71 -26.10 8.18 32.92
C ASP A 71 -27.38 7.34 33.06
N GLN A 72 -28.13 7.17 31.97
CA GLN A 72 -29.29 6.27 31.95
C GLN A 72 -28.82 4.81 32.07
N PRO A 73 -29.25 4.08 33.13
CA PRO A 73 -28.83 2.70 33.31
C PRO A 73 -29.34 1.84 32.15
N ARG A 74 -28.52 0.87 31.74
CA ARG A 74 -28.91 -0.10 30.73
C ARG A 74 -30.14 -0.88 31.23
N PRO A 75 -31.22 -0.97 30.43
CA PRO A 75 -32.36 -1.82 30.78
C PRO A 75 -31.93 -3.29 30.99
N GLU A 76 -32.40 -3.93 32.05
CA GLU A 76 -32.02 -5.32 32.39
C GLU A 76 -32.43 -6.34 31.31
N ASP A 77 -33.39 -5.99 30.45
CA ASP A 77 -33.88 -6.83 29.35
C ASP A 77 -33.00 -6.78 28.09
N LEU A 78 -31.95 -5.95 28.08
CA LEU A 78 -31.02 -5.77 26.97
C LEU A 78 -29.58 -6.08 27.44
N PRO A 79 -29.12 -7.34 27.30
CA PRO A 79 -27.86 -7.78 27.87
C PRO A 79 -26.64 -7.29 27.08
N CYS A 80 -26.78 -6.97 25.78
CA CYS A 80 -25.66 -6.51 24.96
C CYS A 80 -25.82 -5.05 24.60
N ARG A 81 -24.74 -4.28 24.75
CA ARG A 81 -24.66 -2.86 24.39
C ARG A 81 -23.52 -2.64 23.39
N TRP A 82 -23.81 -1.89 22.34
CA TRP A 82 -22.80 -1.40 21.41
C TRP A 82 -22.81 0.11 21.39
N ILE A 83 -21.67 0.73 21.67
CA ILE A 83 -21.47 2.17 21.55
C ILE A 83 -20.51 2.39 20.38
N SER A 84 -21.02 2.92 19.28
CA SER A 84 -20.21 3.30 18.13
C SER A 84 -20.02 4.81 18.10
N VAL A 85 -18.77 5.26 18.06
CA VAL A 85 -18.37 6.66 18.03
C VAL A 85 -17.70 6.93 16.69
N ASN A 86 -18.30 7.80 15.88
CA ASN A 86 -17.69 8.30 14.65
C ASN A 86 -17.08 9.68 14.89
N GLY A 87 -15.77 9.84 14.70
CA GLY A 87 -15.03 11.04 15.04
C GLY A 87 -14.29 10.90 16.37
N ILE A 88 -13.04 11.37 16.42
CA ILE A 88 -12.22 11.34 17.63
C ILE A 88 -12.24 12.73 18.26
N SER A 89 -12.81 12.85 19.46
CA SER A 89 -12.89 14.10 20.21
C SER A 89 -12.65 13.86 21.70
N TRP A 90 -11.83 14.71 22.32
CA TRP A 90 -11.38 14.53 23.71
C TRP A 90 -12.53 14.55 24.73
N ASP A 91 -13.53 15.41 24.51
CA ASP A 91 -14.74 15.49 25.34
C ASP A 91 -15.49 14.15 25.42
N VAL A 92 -15.65 13.47 24.28
CA VAL A 92 -16.30 12.15 24.18
C VAL A 92 -15.45 11.05 24.81
N ILE A 93 -14.15 11.04 24.52
CA ILE A 93 -13.20 10.06 25.06
C ILE A 93 -13.15 10.15 26.59
N ARG A 94 -13.10 11.37 27.14
CA ARG A 94 -13.08 11.59 28.58
C ARG A 94 -14.34 11.06 29.27
N VAL A 95 -15.52 11.32 28.70
CA VAL A 95 -16.80 10.85 29.26
C VAL A 95 -16.88 9.32 29.26
N ILE A 96 -16.53 8.68 28.15
CA ILE A 96 -16.55 7.21 28.03
C ILE A 96 -15.47 6.58 28.91
N GLY A 97 -14.26 7.13 28.89
CA GLY A 97 -13.12 6.67 29.67
C GLY A 97 -13.39 6.70 31.18
N ASN A 98 -13.98 7.78 31.69
CA ASN A 98 -14.34 7.92 33.10
C ASN A 98 -15.47 6.96 33.50
N LYS A 99 -16.47 6.75 32.64
CA LYS A 99 -17.61 5.88 32.94
C LYS A 99 -17.24 4.41 33.01
N TYR A 100 -16.41 3.95 32.06
CA TYR A 100 -16.03 2.55 31.94
C TYR A 100 -14.65 2.24 32.52
N HIS A 101 -14.05 3.22 33.22
CA HIS A 101 -12.73 3.11 33.85
C HIS A 101 -11.66 2.55 32.88
N LEU A 102 -11.64 3.07 31.65
CA LEU A 102 -10.69 2.65 30.63
C LEU A 102 -9.25 2.96 31.09
N HIS A 103 -8.31 2.07 30.74
CA HIS A 103 -6.94 2.19 31.20
C HIS A 103 -6.24 3.36 30.50
N GLN A 104 -5.41 4.11 31.23
CA GLN A 104 -4.77 5.33 30.73
C GLN A 104 -3.90 5.09 29.47
N LEU A 105 -3.21 3.95 29.40
CA LEU A 105 -2.45 3.55 28.20
C LEU A 105 -3.35 3.23 26.99
N ALA A 106 -4.51 2.62 27.24
CA ALA A 106 -5.48 2.34 26.19
C ALA A 106 -6.08 3.61 25.60
N ILE A 107 -6.27 4.65 26.43
CA ILE A 107 -6.73 5.97 26.01
C ILE A 107 -5.62 6.69 25.22
N GLU A 108 -4.36 6.57 25.65
CA GLU A 108 -3.20 7.06 24.91
C GLU A 108 -3.12 6.44 23.50
N ASP A 109 -3.23 5.12 23.38
CA ASP A 109 -3.23 4.43 22.09
C ASP A 109 -4.41 4.84 21.19
N LEU A 110 -5.57 5.16 21.78
CA LEU A 110 -6.73 5.65 21.05
C LEU A 110 -6.49 7.04 20.45
N ILE A 111 -5.78 7.92 21.16
CA ILE A 111 -5.48 9.27 20.70
C ILE A 111 -4.35 9.26 19.67
N HIS A 112 -3.37 8.37 19.82
CA HIS A 112 -2.30 8.19 18.85
C HIS A 112 -2.79 7.38 17.63
N THR A 113 -3.25 8.08 16.60
CA THR A 113 -3.83 7.51 15.35
C THR A 113 -2.85 6.77 14.43
N ARG A 114 -1.62 6.49 14.88
CA ARG A 114 -0.56 5.74 14.16
C ARG A 114 0.02 4.61 15.00
N SER A 115 -0.77 4.05 15.90
CA SER A 115 -0.36 2.89 16.67
C SER A 115 -0.43 1.62 15.81
N ARG A 116 0.38 0.62 16.15
CA ARG A 116 0.35 -0.67 15.46
C ARG A 116 -0.86 -1.46 15.94
N THR A 117 -1.44 -2.25 15.04
CA THR A 117 -2.48 -3.22 15.37
C THR A 117 -2.04 -4.15 16.50
N LYS A 118 -2.82 -4.21 17.59
CA LYS A 118 -2.53 -5.00 18.80
C LYS A 118 -3.80 -5.27 19.62
N VAL A 119 -3.72 -6.24 20.52
CA VAL A 119 -4.69 -6.45 21.61
C VAL A 119 -3.96 -6.43 22.95
N ASP A 120 -4.46 -5.60 23.85
CA ASP A 120 -3.98 -5.48 25.22
C ASP A 120 -5.11 -5.88 26.18
N TRP A 121 -4.80 -6.79 27.10
CA TRP A 121 -5.76 -7.33 28.07
C TRP A 121 -5.58 -6.63 29.42
N TYR A 122 -6.63 -5.95 29.89
CA TYR A 122 -6.69 -5.35 31.21
C TYR A 122 -7.61 -6.15 32.14
N SER A 123 -7.71 -5.76 33.41
CA SER A 123 -8.57 -6.45 34.38
C SER A 123 -10.04 -6.38 33.97
N ASP A 124 -10.50 -5.21 33.54
CA ASP A 124 -11.93 -4.90 33.38
C ASP A 124 -12.36 -4.82 31.89
N HIS A 125 -11.38 -4.69 30.99
CA HIS A 125 -11.62 -4.56 29.55
C HIS A 125 -10.46 -5.12 28.71
N ALA A 126 -10.73 -5.43 27.44
CA ALA A 126 -9.73 -5.66 26.42
C ALA A 126 -9.70 -4.47 25.46
N ALA A 127 -8.52 -3.90 25.22
CA ALA A 127 -8.31 -2.84 24.25
C ALA A 127 -7.72 -3.44 22.97
N ILE A 128 -8.38 -3.18 21.85
CA ILE A 128 -8.00 -3.69 20.54
C ILE A 128 -7.80 -2.49 19.64
N VAL A 129 -6.63 -2.40 19.03
CA VAL A 129 -6.35 -1.41 18.00
C VAL A 129 -6.10 -2.13 16.70
N LEU A 130 -6.73 -1.67 15.63
CA LEU A 130 -6.52 -2.19 14.29
C LEU A 130 -6.65 -1.09 13.25
N THR A 131 -6.13 -1.37 12.06
CA THR A 131 -6.21 -0.47 10.91
C THR A 131 -7.34 -0.90 9.99
N LEU A 132 -8.18 0.03 9.56
CA LEU A 132 -9.21 -0.16 8.55
C LEU A 132 -8.71 0.41 7.22
N GLN A 133 -8.70 -0.42 6.17
CA GLN A 133 -8.40 0.01 4.81
C GLN A 133 -9.65 -0.09 3.95
N LYS A 134 -9.99 0.99 3.25
CA LYS A 134 -11.13 1.03 2.34
C LYS A 134 -10.78 1.68 1.00
N LEU A 135 -11.47 1.23 -0.04
CA LEU A 135 -11.35 1.80 -1.37
C LEU A 135 -12.27 3.01 -1.51
N VAL A 136 -11.69 4.15 -1.85
CA VAL A 136 -12.40 5.43 -2.01
C VAL A 136 -12.19 5.99 -3.41
N ARG A 137 -13.11 6.85 -3.86
CA ARG A 137 -12.96 7.60 -5.10
C ARG A 137 -12.52 9.02 -4.79
N LEU A 138 -11.42 9.47 -5.37
CA LEU A 138 -10.93 10.83 -5.22
C LEU A 138 -11.94 11.82 -5.83
N HIS A 139 -12.25 12.89 -5.10
CA HIS A 139 -13.16 13.93 -5.58
C HIS A 139 -12.41 14.84 -6.56
N SER A 140 -12.76 14.80 -7.84
CA SER A 140 -12.32 15.85 -8.78
C SER A 140 -13.29 17.02 -8.66
N HIS A 141 -12.81 18.19 -8.23
CA HIS A 141 -13.56 19.43 -8.44
C HIS A 141 -13.78 19.58 -9.96
N GLN A 142 -14.95 19.17 -10.46
CA GLN A 142 -15.37 19.58 -11.79
C GLN A 142 -15.61 21.07 -11.69
N GLY A 143 -14.72 21.86 -12.31
CA GLY A 143 -14.94 23.29 -12.50
C GLY A 143 -16.29 23.52 -13.17
N ALA A 144 -17.28 23.82 -12.36
CA ALA A 144 -18.56 24.36 -12.75
C ALA A 144 -18.65 25.73 -12.07
N ASP A 145 -18.36 26.76 -12.85
CA ASP A 145 -18.79 28.15 -12.70
C ASP A 145 -18.79 28.74 -11.27
N ASP A 146 -17.61 29.04 -10.72
CA ASP A 146 -17.47 30.08 -9.70
C ASP A 146 -16.37 31.06 -10.14
N ASP A 147 -16.82 32.19 -10.66
CA ASP A 147 -16.05 33.34 -11.18
C ASP A 147 -15.43 34.18 -10.03
N ASP A 148 -15.03 33.55 -8.93
CA ASP A 148 -14.57 34.25 -7.72
C ASP A 148 -13.45 33.50 -6.98
N CYS A 149 -12.36 33.21 -7.69
CA CYS A 149 -11.08 32.87 -7.06
C CYS A 149 -9.99 33.80 -7.59
N SER A 150 -9.89 34.96 -6.95
CA SER A 150 -8.75 35.86 -7.09
C SER A 150 -7.49 35.24 -6.48
N GLU A 151 -6.41 35.25 -7.27
CA GLU A 151 -5.01 35.02 -6.87
C GLU A 151 -4.64 33.63 -6.32
N CYS A 152 -4.41 32.69 -7.24
CA CYS A 152 -3.36 31.69 -7.08
C CYS A 152 -2.46 31.73 -8.32
N SER A 153 -1.30 32.35 -8.20
CA SER A 153 -0.26 32.40 -9.22
C SER A 153 0.25 30.99 -9.53
N ALA A 154 -0.17 30.44 -10.66
CA ALA A 154 0.42 29.24 -11.23
C ALA A 154 1.82 29.57 -11.78
N THR A 155 2.86 29.33 -10.98
CA THR A 155 4.19 29.04 -11.52
C THR A 155 4.17 27.60 -12.03
N ALA A 156 3.88 27.47 -13.32
CA ALA A 156 4.13 26.23 -14.04
C ALA A 156 5.65 26.03 -14.14
N ASP A 157 6.22 25.28 -13.22
CA ASP A 157 7.58 24.75 -13.39
C ASP A 157 7.49 23.49 -14.26
N ASP A 158 7.54 23.74 -15.57
CA ASP A 158 8.04 22.80 -16.58
C ASP A 158 9.52 22.51 -16.28
N ASP A 159 9.81 21.50 -15.47
CA ASP A 159 11.19 21.00 -15.32
C ASP A 159 11.38 19.73 -16.16
N ASP A 160 11.39 19.94 -17.48
CA ASP A 160 11.78 18.95 -18.47
C ASP A 160 12.79 19.61 -19.43
N SER A 161 13.98 19.94 -18.93
CA SER A 161 15.07 20.39 -19.81
C SER A 161 16.49 20.07 -19.30
N ILE A 162 16.90 18.82 -19.47
CA ILE A 162 18.33 18.48 -19.56
C ILE A 162 18.62 17.94 -20.97
N LEU A 163 19.48 18.69 -21.68
CA LEU A 163 20.09 18.49 -23.00
C LEU A 163 19.31 19.00 -24.22
N LYS A 164 19.72 20.18 -24.71
CA LYS A 164 20.01 20.40 -26.15
C LYS A 164 20.89 21.63 -26.38
N SER A 165 22.15 21.38 -26.73
CA SER A 165 22.93 22.31 -27.56
C SER A 165 22.53 22.12 -29.02
N GLY A 166 22.41 23.22 -29.78
CA GLY A 166 22.54 23.17 -31.25
C GLY A 166 21.42 23.82 -32.06
N SER A 167 21.54 25.15 -32.21
CA SER A 167 21.19 26.00 -33.35
C SER A 167 20.29 25.49 -34.51
N ALA A 168 19.22 26.28 -34.72
CA ALA A 168 18.66 26.76 -35.99
C ALA A 168 18.02 25.78 -37.00
N ARG A 169 16.68 25.89 -37.15
CA ARG A 169 16.05 26.55 -38.33
C ARG A 169 14.53 26.67 -38.16
N LYS A 170 14.02 27.89 -38.40
CA LYS A 170 12.60 28.28 -38.53
C LYS A 170 11.93 27.54 -39.69
N ALA A 171 10.82 26.84 -39.43
CA ALA A 171 9.83 26.52 -40.46
C ALA A 171 8.41 26.37 -39.86
N LYS A 172 7.57 27.36 -40.21
CA LYS A 172 6.12 27.35 -40.47
C LYS A 172 5.19 26.50 -39.59
N ARG A 173 4.41 27.25 -38.80
CA ARG A 173 3.06 26.95 -38.27
C ARG A 173 2.20 26.18 -39.28
N GLY A 174 1.60 25.08 -38.83
CA GLY A 174 0.49 24.39 -39.49
C GLY A 174 -0.43 23.83 -38.42
N TRP A 175 -1.70 24.20 -38.52
CA TRP A 175 -2.83 23.75 -37.71
C TRP A 175 -2.74 22.28 -37.31
N PHE A 176 -2.85 22.00 -36.01
CA PHE A 176 -3.46 20.81 -35.37
C PHE A 176 -2.84 20.66 -33.97
N SER A 177 -3.26 21.51 -33.04
CA SER A 177 -3.10 21.21 -31.62
C SER A 177 -4.49 21.30 -31.00
N ARG A 178 -5.19 20.17 -31.03
CA ARG A 178 -6.32 19.92 -30.15
C ARG A 178 -5.68 19.87 -28.76
N LYS A 179 -5.72 20.98 -28.01
CA LYS A 179 -5.35 21.01 -26.60
C LYS A 179 -6.06 19.83 -25.94
N ARG A 180 -5.31 18.76 -25.61
CA ARG A 180 -5.72 17.85 -24.55
C ARG A 180 -5.77 18.76 -23.33
N ALA A 181 -6.98 19.07 -22.87
CA ALA A 181 -7.15 19.62 -21.53
C ALA A 181 -6.39 18.67 -20.60
N GLY A 182 -5.34 19.17 -19.94
CA GLY A 182 -4.70 18.41 -18.89
C GLY A 182 -5.80 18.08 -17.88
N LYS A 183 -5.92 16.81 -17.49
CA LYS A 183 -6.69 16.48 -16.29
C LYS A 183 -6.07 17.33 -15.17
N GLU A 184 -6.88 18.19 -14.57
CA GLU A 184 -6.51 18.95 -13.39
C GLU A 184 -6.08 17.96 -12.31
N ASN A 185 -5.01 18.27 -11.56
CA ASN A 185 -4.51 17.35 -10.54
C ASN A 185 -5.59 17.18 -9.47
N VAL A 186 -6.15 15.98 -9.37
CA VAL A 186 -7.22 15.66 -8.41
C VAL A 186 -6.70 15.70 -6.96
N LEU A 187 -5.39 15.55 -6.77
CA LEU A 187 -4.74 15.57 -5.46
C LEU A 187 -4.17 16.98 -5.17
N PRO A 188 -4.41 17.52 -3.95
CA PRO A 188 -3.83 18.80 -3.54
C PRO A 188 -2.31 18.70 -3.39
N THR A 189 -1.58 19.78 -3.67
CA THR A 189 -0.14 19.87 -3.40
C THR A 189 0.09 19.87 -1.90
N VAL A 190 0.84 18.88 -1.41
CA VAL A 190 1.11 18.71 0.02
C VAL A 190 1.80 19.94 0.59
N ASN A 191 1.21 20.54 1.63
CA ASN A 191 1.79 21.67 2.31
C ASN A 191 2.82 21.17 3.35
N PRO A 192 4.13 21.48 3.21
CA PRO A 192 5.18 20.93 4.08
C PRO A 192 5.02 21.32 5.57
N ASN A 193 4.20 22.32 5.87
CA ASN A 193 3.94 22.79 7.23
C ASN A 193 2.74 22.08 7.91
N LYS A 194 1.96 21.25 7.20
CA LYS A 194 0.84 20.46 7.76
C LYS A 194 1.09 18.97 7.55
N LEU A 195 1.61 18.30 8.58
CA LEU A 195 1.96 16.87 8.58
C LEU A 195 0.74 15.91 8.57
N GLU A 196 -0.47 16.43 8.77
CA GLU A 196 -1.75 15.68 8.80
C GLU A 196 -2.77 16.26 7.83
N GLU A 197 -2.34 16.53 6.60
CA GLU A 197 -3.25 17.00 5.56
C GLU A 197 -4.14 15.84 5.08
N THR A 198 -5.45 15.99 5.18
CA THR A 198 -6.45 15.06 4.65
C THR A 198 -6.69 15.31 3.15
N VAL A 199 -7.22 14.31 2.44
CA VAL A 199 -7.65 14.43 1.04
C VAL A 199 -9.16 14.31 0.98
N THR A 200 -9.83 15.15 0.22
CA THR A 200 -11.27 15.01 -0.01
C THR A 200 -11.55 13.88 -0.99
N ALA A 201 -12.29 12.87 -0.51
CA ALA A 201 -12.71 11.74 -1.33
C ALA A 201 -14.13 11.33 -0.99
N HIS A 202 -14.77 10.65 -1.93
CA HIS A 202 -16.04 9.99 -1.74
C HIS A 202 -15.88 8.77 -0.83
N SER A 203 -16.77 8.63 0.16
CA SER A 203 -16.72 7.51 1.11
C SER A 203 -16.89 6.15 0.45
N SER A 204 -17.60 6.10 -0.68
CA SER A 204 -17.78 4.90 -1.49
C SER A 204 -17.18 5.10 -2.88
N PRO A 205 -16.89 4.02 -3.63
CA PRO A 205 -16.51 4.13 -5.04
C PRO A 205 -17.58 4.77 -5.95
N SER A 206 -18.81 4.97 -5.46
CA SER A 206 -19.92 5.60 -6.19
C SER A 206 -19.84 7.14 -6.17
N HIS A 207 -20.19 7.75 -7.31
CA HIS A 207 -20.19 9.21 -7.48
C HIS A 207 -21.15 9.97 -6.56
N ASP A 208 -22.24 9.33 -6.13
CA ASP A 208 -23.29 9.96 -5.31
C ASP A 208 -23.00 9.89 -3.80
N SER A 209 -21.87 9.30 -3.41
CA SER A 209 -21.53 9.14 -1.99
C SER A 209 -20.97 10.45 -1.39
N PRO A 210 -21.17 10.71 -0.08
CA PRO A 210 -20.73 11.94 0.54
C PRO A 210 -19.21 12.10 0.48
N VAL A 211 -18.76 13.34 0.35
CA VAL A 211 -17.34 13.70 0.37
C VAL A 211 -16.87 13.79 1.83
N THR A 212 -15.78 13.11 2.13
CA THR A 212 -15.16 13.04 3.47
C THR A 212 -13.65 13.30 3.36
N GLU A 213 -13.04 13.76 4.45
CA GLU A 213 -11.63 14.11 4.53
C GLU A 213 -10.77 12.91 4.93
N ILE A 214 -10.32 12.10 3.96
CA ILE A 214 -9.64 10.85 4.23
C ILE A 214 -8.12 10.99 4.38
N ARG A 215 -7.50 10.02 5.04
CA ARG A 215 -6.04 9.81 5.00
C ARG A 215 -5.72 8.68 4.04
N THR A 216 -4.90 8.98 3.03
CA THR A 216 -4.46 7.97 2.06
C THR A 216 -3.44 7.01 2.67
N LEU A 217 -3.23 5.87 2.02
CA LEU A 217 -2.19 4.89 2.38
C LEU A 217 -0.81 5.53 2.62
N HIS A 218 -0.36 6.41 1.72
CA HIS A 218 0.96 7.04 1.82
C HIS A 218 1.06 8.08 2.93
N ARG A 219 -0.01 8.85 3.17
CA ARG A 219 -0.07 9.81 4.29
C ARG A 219 -0.13 9.11 5.63
N TYR A 220 -0.70 7.92 5.69
CA TYR A 220 -0.72 7.11 6.91
C TYR A 220 0.68 6.58 7.26
N GLU A 221 1.39 5.97 6.29
CA GLU A 221 2.67 5.30 6.56
C GLU A 221 3.89 6.25 6.54
N ASN A 222 3.94 7.23 5.62
CA ASN A 222 5.14 8.02 5.28
C ASN A 222 4.96 9.54 5.47
N ALA A 223 4.26 9.95 6.52
CA ALA A 223 4.05 11.38 6.80
C ALA A 223 5.34 12.20 7.05
N ALA A 224 6.49 11.54 7.31
CA ALA A 224 7.74 12.24 7.61
C ALA A 224 8.33 13.00 6.41
N ILE A 225 8.06 12.56 5.17
CA ILE A 225 8.60 13.17 3.95
C ILE A 225 7.44 13.58 3.03
N PRO A 226 6.93 14.82 3.15
CA PRO A 226 5.72 15.26 2.44
C PRO A 226 5.89 15.23 0.92
N GLU A 227 7.06 15.60 0.40
CA GLU A 227 7.33 15.60 -1.05
C GLU A 227 7.29 14.20 -1.65
N HIS A 228 7.88 13.22 -0.95
CA HIS A 228 7.88 11.83 -1.37
C HIS A 228 6.45 11.28 -1.40
N THR A 229 5.69 11.54 -0.33
CA THR A 229 4.28 11.12 -0.22
C THR A 229 3.43 11.73 -1.34
N ALA A 230 3.55 13.03 -1.59
CA ALA A 230 2.84 13.68 -2.70
C ALA A 230 3.19 13.09 -4.06
N TRP A 231 4.48 12.81 -4.28
CA TRP A 231 4.97 12.25 -5.54
C TRP A 231 4.45 10.82 -5.73
N MET A 232 4.50 10.00 -4.69
CA MET A 232 4.00 8.63 -4.71
C MET A 232 2.49 8.60 -4.95
N GLU A 233 1.72 9.44 -4.25
CA GLU A 233 0.26 9.53 -4.44
C GLU A 233 -0.11 9.90 -5.87
N LYS A 234 0.62 10.86 -6.47
CA LYS A 234 0.38 11.30 -7.84
C LYS A 234 0.67 10.21 -8.88
N HIS A 235 1.64 9.34 -8.60
CA HIS A 235 2.09 8.30 -9.52
C HIS A 235 1.56 6.91 -9.14
N SER A 236 0.63 6.84 -8.17
CA SER A 236 -0.02 5.60 -7.79
C SER A 236 -0.78 5.01 -9.00
N PRO A 237 -0.71 3.69 -9.20
CA PRO A 237 -1.47 3.00 -10.24
C PRO A 237 -2.99 3.23 -10.13
N LEU A 238 -3.53 3.44 -8.93
CA LEU A 238 -4.97 3.63 -8.70
C LEU A 238 -5.47 5.04 -9.10
N THR A 239 -4.58 6.04 -9.08
CA THR A 239 -4.92 7.42 -9.42
C THR A 239 -5.35 7.58 -10.89
N ALA A 240 -4.94 6.66 -11.77
CA ALA A 240 -5.39 6.65 -13.16
C ALA A 240 -6.92 6.53 -13.30
N GLU A 241 -7.57 5.83 -12.36
CA GLU A 241 -9.02 5.60 -12.29
C GLU A 241 -9.74 6.54 -11.30
N ASP A 242 -9.03 7.54 -10.78
CA ASP A 242 -9.47 8.42 -9.69
C ASP A 242 -9.80 7.63 -8.40
N LEU A 243 -9.11 6.52 -8.15
CA LEU A 243 -9.25 5.69 -6.95
C LEU A 243 -8.06 5.91 -6.00
N ALA A 244 -8.31 5.71 -4.70
CA ALA A 244 -7.29 5.69 -3.67
C ALA A 244 -7.65 4.68 -2.57
N VAL A 245 -6.68 4.34 -1.74
CA VAL A 245 -6.93 3.59 -0.50
C VAL A 245 -6.88 4.56 0.67
N SER A 246 -7.99 4.61 1.42
CA SER A 246 -8.04 5.30 2.70
C SER A 246 -7.63 4.33 3.80
N VAL A 247 -6.82 4.80 4.75
CA VAL A 247 -6.43 4.06 5.94
C VAL A 247 -6.79 4.88 7.17
N GLU A 248 -7.51 4.28 8.11
CA GLU A 248 -7.83 4.87 9.40
C GLU A 248 -7.52 3.89 10.54
N GLN A 249 -7.29 4.41 11.74
CA GLN A 249 -7.18 3.60 12.94
C GLN A 249 -8.57 3.41 13.56
N VAL A 250 -8.84 2.19 14.01
CA VAL A 250 -10.05 1.84 14.75
C VAL A 250 -9.65 1.27 16.10
N CYS A 251 -10.26 1.79 17.17
CA CYS A 251 -10.06 1.31 18.52
C CYS A 251 -11.34 0.67 19.05
N LEU A 252 -11.25 -0.56 19.51
CA LEU A 252 -12.36 -1.35 20.04
C LEU A 252 -12.07 -1.71 21.50
N PHE A 253 -13.06 -1.52 22.37
CA PHE A 253 -13.02 -1.96 23.76
C PHE A 253 -14.08 -3.01 23.99
N LEU A 254 -13.66 -4.18 24.46
CA LEU A 254 -14.56 -5.23 24.93
C LEU A 254 -14.57 -5.17 26.46
N LEU A 255 -15.72 -4.84 27.04
CA LEU A 255 -15.92 -4.73 28.48
C LEU A 255 -16.45 -6.05 29.07
N ASP A 256 -16.26 -6.24 30.37
CA ASP A 256 -16.74 -7.41 31.10
C ASP A 256 -18.28 -7.46 31.26
N ASP A 257 -18.94 -6.30 31.17
CA ASP A 257 -20.39 -6.13 31.27
C ASP A 257 -21.15 -6.41 29.96
N ASN A 258 -20.52 -7.10 29.00
CA ASN A 258 -21.07 -7.41 27.67
C ASN A 258 -21.38 -6.13 26.85
N THR A 259 -20.54 -5.11 27.00
CA THR A 259 -20.55 -3.89 26.19
C THR A 259 -19.34 -3.87 25.24
N VAL A 260 -19.57 -3.42 24.00
CA VAL A 260 -18.51 -3.07 23.05
C VAL A 260 -18.53 -1.58 22.78
N VAL A 261 -17.38 -0.93 22.89
CA VAL A 261 -17.20 0.47 22.48
C VAL A 261 -16.26 0.51 21.29
N SER A 262 -16.70 1.11 20.18
CA SER A 262 -15.90 1.25 18.95
C SER A 262 -15.70 2.72 18.60
N PHE A 263 -14.45 3.12 18.42
CA PHE A 263 -14.06 4.45 17.97
C PHE A 263 -13.53 4.37 16.54
N PHE A 264 -14.14 5.17 15.66
CA PHE A 264 -13.74 5.34 14.27
C PHE A 264 -13.33 6.79 14.03
N GLU A 265 -12.41 7.03 13.11
CA GLU A 265 -12.06 8.38 12.69
C GLU A 265 -13.18 9.00 11.87
N GLN A 266 -13.62 8.33 10.80
CA GLN A 266 -14.64 8.86 9.88
C GLN A 266 -15.56 7.80 9.27
N SER A 267 -15.13 6.52 9.23
CA SER A 267 -15.82 5.47 8.46
C SER A 267 -16.78 4.59 9.26
N ALA A 268 -17.25 5.04 10.44
CA ALA A 268 -18.15 4.23 11.27
C ALA A 268 -19.39 3.75 10.49
N GLU A 269 -19.97 4.60 9.65
CA GLU A 269 -21.19 4.30 8.91
C GLU A 269 -21.06 3.09 7.97
N GLU A 270 -19.87 2.86 7.39
CA GLU A 270 -19.61 1.74 6.48
C GLU A 270 -19.63 0.40 7.22
N ILE A 271 -19.23 0.39 8.48
CA ILE A 271 -19.22 -0.78 9.36
C ILE A 271 -20.58 -0.95 10.04
N GLU A 272 -21.22 0.16 10.43
CA GLU A 272 -22.51 0.16 11.10
C GLU A 272 -23.63 -0.40 10.23
N ARG A 273 -23.72 0.03 8.96
CA ARG A 273 -24.78 -0.39 8.04
C ARG A 273 -24.92 -1.92 7.91
N PRO A 274 -23.87 -2.70 7.58
CA PRO A 274 -23.98 -4.15 7.46
C PRO A 274 -24.28 -4.86 8.80
N ILE A 275 -23.71 -4.37 9.91
CA ILE A 275 -23.94 -4.95 11.24
C ILE A 275 -25.38 -4.67 11.71
N LEU A 276 -25.87 -3.45 11.52
CA LEU A 276 -27.26 -3.08 11.80
C LEU A 276 -28.23 -3.88 10.94
N ALA A 277 -27.93 -4.14 9.67
CA ALA A 277 -28.74 -5.03 8.84
C ALA A 277 -28.80 -6.47 9.42
N ARG A 278 -27.69 -6.98 9.94
CA ARG A 278 -27.64 -8.29 10.64
C ARG A 278 -28.43 -8.27 11.94
N LEU A 279 -28.33 -7.22 12.74
CA LEU A 279 -29.10 -7.02 13.98
C LEU A 279 -30.59 -6.79 13.73
N ASN A 280 -30.94 -6.27 12.55
CA ASN A 280 -32.32 -6.02 12.17
C ASN A 280 -33.12 -7.31 11.96
N SER A 281 -32.45 -8.37 11.52
CA SER A 281 -33.02 -9.70 11.29
C SER A 281 -32.93 -10.57 12.55
N LYS A 282 -34.08 -11.13 12.98
CA LYS A 282 -34.19 -11.96 14.20
C LYS A 282 -33.49 -13.33 14.11
N TYR A 283 -33.15 -13.78 12.92
CA TYR A 283 -32.64 -15.13 12.67
C TYR A 283 -31.11 -15.20 12.58
N THR A 284 -30.43 -14.06 12.66
CA THR A 284 -28.96 -14.02 12.56
C THR A 284 -28.31 -14.50 13.85
N VAL A 285 -27.12 -15.11 13.72
CA VAL A 285 -26.35 -15.61 14.87
C VAL A 285 -25.99 -14.48 15.82
N LEU A 286 -25.62 -13.30 15.27
CA LEU A 286 -25.29 -12.10 16.04
C LEU A 286 -26.45 -11.65 16.95
N ARG A 287 -27.68 -11.74 16.44
CA ARG A 287 -28.89 -11.32 17.15
C ARG A 287 -29.30 -12.33 18.23
N ARG A 288 -29.09 -13.62 17.99
CA ARG A 288 -29.44 -14.70 18.93
C ARG A 288 -28.41 -14.88 20.03
N SER A 289 -27.12 -14.70 19.73
CA SER A 289 -26.05 -14.90 20.70
C SER A 289 -26.08 -13.86 21.82
N CYS A 290 -26.57 -12.64 21.54
CA CYS A 290 -26.63 -11.52 22.49
C CYS A 290 -25.29 -11.27 23.21
N ASP A 291 -24.20 -11.51 22.51
CA ASP A 291 -22.85 -11.60 23.06
C ASP A 291 -21.95 -10.53 22.42
N ALA A 292 -21.27 -9.76 23.25
CA ALA A 292 -20.33 -8.73 22.89
C ALA A 292 -19.11 -9.30 22.15
N SER A 293 -18.68 -10.52 22.48
CA SER A 293 -17.58 -11.18 21.76
C SER A 293 -17.94 -11.48 20.30
N MET A 294 -19.20 -11.89 20.06
CA MET A 294 -19.73 -12.09 18.71
C MET A 294 -19.91 -10.77 17.95
N LEU A 295 -20.26 -9.69 18.65
CA LEU A 295 -20.33 -8.37 18.05
C LEU A 295 -18.93 -7.86 17.67
N LEU A 296 -17.95 -8.03 18.56
CA LEU A 296 -16.55 -7.71 18.28
C LEU A 296 -16.07 -8.47 17.03
N GLN A 297 -16.36 -9.77 16.94
CA GLN A 297 -16.06 -10.56 15.74
C GLN A 297 -16.72 -9.95 14.50
N ALA A 298 -18.00 -9.59 14.56
CA ALA A 298 -18.71 -9.00 13.42
C ALA A 298 -18.15 -7.63 12.99
N ILE A 299 -17.61 -6.83 13.91
CA ILE A 299 -16.92 -5.58 13.61
C ILE A 299 -15.60 -5.85 12.89
N ILE A 300 -14.77 -6.76 13.41
CA ILE A 300 -13.47 -7.09 12.80
C ILE A 300 -13.68 -7.73 11.42
N ASP A 301 -14.66 -8.62 11.28
CA ASP A 301 -15.10 -9.25 10.02
C ASP A 301 -15.47 -8.20 8.96
N ALA A 302 -16.32 -7.23 9.33
CA ALA A 302 -16.70 -6.14 8.44
C ALA A 302 -15.49 -5.28 8.02
N ILE A 303 -14.53 -5.05 8.91
CA ILE A 303 -13.30 -4.31 8.61
C ILE A 303 -12.42 -5.08 7.62
N VAL A 304 -12.25 -6.39 7.83
CA VAL A 304 -11.47 -7.25 6.93
C VAL A 304 -12.16 -7.38 5.56
N ASP A 305 -13.48 -7.41 5.50
CA ASP A 305 -14.24 -7.48 4.25
C ASP A 305 -14.07 -6.23 3.36
N LEU A 306 -13.83 -5.05 3.95
CA LEU A 306 -13.51 -3.82 3.19
C LEU A 306 -12.18 -3.92 2.41
N ALA A 307 -11.31 -4.86 2.78
CA ALA A 307 -10.09 -5.18 2.02
C ALA A 307 -10.38 -5.81 0.66
N GLY A 308 -11.54 -6.46 0.49
CA GLY A 308 -11.91 -7.17 -0.72
C GLY A 308 -11.90 -6.27 -1.97
N PRO A 309 -12.63 -5.14 -1.97
CA PRO A 309 -12.57 -4.14 -3.04
C PRO A 309 -11.16 -3.59 -3.29
N VAL A 310 -10.38 -3.32 -2.24
CA VAL A 310 -8.98 -2.85 -2.37
C VAL A 310 -8.14 -3.86 -3.14
N ARG A 311 -8.20 -5.14 -2.75
CA ARG A 311 -7.49 -6.22 -3.42
C ARG A 311 -7.86 -6.33 -4.90
N GLU A 312 -9.14 -6.21 -5.25
CA GLU A 312 -9.55 -6.31 -6.65
C GLU A 312 -9.10 -5.11 -7.49
N ALA A 313 -9.08 -3.90 -6.92
CA ALA A 313 -8.54 -2.72 -7.57
C ALA A 313 -7.05 -2.89 -7.91
N TYR A 314 -6.23 -3.33 -6.94
CA TYR A 314 -4.81 -3.61 -7.20
C TYR A 314 -4.59 -4.77 -8.17
N ASN A 315 -5.42 -5.83 -8.10
CA ASN A 315 -5.34 -6.92 -9.06
C ASN A 315 -5.61 -6.44 -10.49
N THR A 316 -6.55 -5.51 -10.66
CA THR A 316 -6.88 -4.89 -11.94
C THR A 316 -5.71 -4.03 -12.42
N ALA A 317 -5.18 -3.14 -11.59
CA ALA A 317 -3.99 -2.35 -11.90
C ALA A 317 -2.78 -3.22 -12.30
N ARG A 318 -2.53 -4.32 -11.58
CA ARG A 318 -1.48 -5.30 -11.92
C ARG A 318 -1.68 -5.88 -13.32
N LYS A 319 -2.92 -6.27 -13.68
CA LYS A 319 -3.24 -6.81 -15.02
C LYS A 319 -2.99 -5.76 -16.11
N GLU A 320 -3.31 -4.50 -15.86
CA GLU A 320 -3.05 -3.40 -16.80
C GLU A 320 -1.56 -3.15 -16.99
N LEU A 321 -0.78 -3.07 -15.90
CA LEU A 321 0.68 -2.94 -15.95
C LEU A 321 1.32 -4.13 -16.67
N GLN A 322 0.78 -5.34 -16.49
CA GLN A 322 1.23 -6.54 -17.21
C GLN A 322 1.02 -6.39 -18.72
N ILE A 323 -0.16 -5.93 -19.16
CA ILE A 323 -0.44 -5.69 -20.58
C ILE A 323 0.48 -4.61 -21.14
N ALA A 324 0.69 -3.52 -20.41
CA ALA A 324 1.59 -2.45 -20.80
C ALA A 324 3.04 -2.97 -20.98
N ALA A 325 3.52 -3.81 -20.06
CA ALA A 325 4.84 -4.41 -20.11
C ALA A 325 5.03 -5.36 -21.32
N MET A 326 4.00 -6.13 -21.68
CA MET A 326 4.05 -7.07 -22.79
C MET A 326 3.94 -6.41 -24.17
N THR A 327 3.19 -5.30 -24.27
CA THR A 327 2.99 -4.59 -25.54
C THR A 327 4.13 -3.63 -25.85
N HIS A 328 4.50 -2.78 -24.89
CA HIS A 328 5.55 -1.76 -25.03
C HIS A 328 6.41 -1.72 -23.76
N PRO A 329 7.47 -2.55 -23.66
CA PRO A 329 8.38 -2.49 -22.53
C PRO A 329 9.11 -1.15 -22.54
N ASP A 330 8.82 -0.32 -21.53
CA ASP A 330 9.38 1.01 -21.33
C ASP A 330 9.83 1.17 -19.85
N ILE A 331 10.78 2.08 -19.62
CA ILE A 331 11.28 2.40 -18.28
C ILE A 331 10.18 3.01 -17.39
N ARG A 332 9.18 3.67 -18.00
CA ARG A 332 8.02 4.22 -17.30
C ARG A 332 7.17 3.12 -16.68
N THR A 333 6.93 2.03 -17.42
CA THR A 333 6.22 0.86 -16.90
C THR A 333 6.98 0.21 -15.77
N SER A 334 8.33 0.14 -15.85
CA SER A 334 9.16 -0.33 -14.74
C SER A 334 9.02 0.55 -13.50
N ARG A 335 9.00 1.88 -13.65
CA ARG A 335 8.79 2.81 -12.51
C ARG A 335 7.41 2.62 -11.87
N ALA A 336 6.36 2.54 -12.67
CA ALA A 336 5.00 2.31 -12.16
C ALA A 336 4.89 0.97 -11.41
N LEU A 337 5.62 -0.04 -11.86
CA LEU A 337 5.67 -1.35 -11.23
C LEU A 337 6.43 -1.36 -9.90
N HIS A 338 7.47 -0.53 -9.76
CA HIS A 338 8.14 -0.30 -8.48
C HIS A 338 7.21 0.39 -7.49
N ILE A 339 6.52 1.45 -7.91
CA ILE A 339 5.52 2.14 -7.08
C ILE A 339 4.45 1.15 -6.63
N PHE A 340 3.88 0.37 -7.57
CA PHE A 340 2.92 -0.68 -7.27
C PHE A 340 3.44 -1.67 -6.21
N GLY A 341 4.69 -2.15 -6.35
CA GLY A 341 5.31 -3.05 -5.37
C GLY A 341 5.41 -2.41 -3.98
N GLU A 342 5.83 -1.15 -3.91
CA GLU A 342 5.88 -0.40 -2.65
C GLU A 342 4.48 -0.27 -2.02
N GLU A 343 3.44 0.10 -2.76
CA GLU A 343 2.07 0.19 -2.20
C GLU A 343 1.57 -1.16 -1.66
N ILE A 344 1.86 -2.25 -2.39
CA ILE A 344 1.48 -3.61 -1.97
C ILE A 344 2.23 -4.02 -0.70
N ASP A 345 3.50 -3.65 -0.55
CA ASP A 345 4.27 -3.88 0.68
C ASP A 345 3.71 -3.08 1.86
N MET A 346 3.33 -1.81 1.66
CA MET A 346 2.67 -1.00 2.70
C MET A 346 1.36 -1.67 3.15
N LEU A 347 0.53 -2.14 2.22
CA LEU A 347 -0.71 -2.85 2.55
C LEU A 347 -0.43 -4.13 3.33
N GLN A 348 0.57 -4.93 2.91
CA GLN A 348 0.96 -6.13 3.66
C GLN A 348 1.39 -5.81 5.09
N ASN A 349 2.14 -4.72 5.30
CA ASN A 349 2.59 -4.30 6.63
C ASN A 349 1.43 -3.92 7.55
N LEU A 350 0.32 -3.41 7.01
CA LEU A 350 -0.89 -3.11 7.77
C LEU A 350 -1.75 -4.36 8.02
N PHE A 351 -1.86 -5.28 7.06
CA PHE A 351 -2.69 -6.49 7.18
C PHE A 351 -2.06 -7.61 8.01
N LYS A 352 -0.74 -7.84 7.90
CA LYS A 352 -0.06 -8.94 8.62
C LYS A 352 -0.29 -8.91 10.14
N PRO A 353 -0.21 -7.75 10.83
CA PRO A 353 -0.55 -7.64 12.24
C PRO A 353 -1.99 -8.05 12.61
N ILE A 354 -2.97 -7.89 11.72
CA ILE A 354 -4.37 -8.27 11.97
C ILE A 354 -4.49 -9.79 12.20
N VAL A 355 -3.68 -10.60 11.52
CA VAL A 355 -3.61 -12.05 11.75
C VAL A 355 -3.18 -12.36 13.18
N HIS A 356 -2.16 -11.65 13.69
CA HIS A 356 -1.71 -11.83 15.06
C HIS A 356 -2.76 -11.38 16.07
N LEU A 357 -3.47 -10.28 15.78
CA LEU A 357 -4.60 -9.83 16.58
C LEU A 357 -5.70 -10.91 16.67
N VAL A 358 -6.16 -11.43 15.54
CA VAL A 358 -7.23 -12.43 15.50
C VAL A 358 -6.80 -13.73 16.19
N ASN A 359 -5.55 -14.16 16.03
CA ASN A 359 -5.01 -15.31 16.77
C ASN A 359 -4.96 -15.03 18.28
N ALA A 360 -4.52 -13.85 18.71
CA ALA A 360 -4.49 -13.49 20.12
C ALA A 360 -5.90 -13.44 20.75
N LEU A 361 -6.91 -12.98 20.02
CA LEU A 361 -8.32 -13.07 20.43
C LEU A 361 -8.79 -14.53 20.48
N ARG A 362 -8.40 -15.35 19.50
CA ARG A 362 -8.79 -16.76 19.45
C ARG A 362 -8.11 -17.62 20.52
N ASP A 363 -6.90 -17.30 20.93
CA ASP A 363 -6.15 -18.09 21.91
C ASP A 363 -6.44 -17.67 23.36
N HIS A 364 -7.06 -16.49 23.55
CA HIS A 364 -7.46 -16.00 24.87
C HIS A 364 -8.51 -16.91 25.51
N ASN A 365 -8.23 -17.40 26.73
CA ASN A 365 -9.11 -18.29 27.51
C ASN A 365 -9.49 -19.64 26.84
N ALA A 366 -8.71 -20.14 25.87
CA ALA A 366 -8.94 -21.43 25.22
C ALA A 366 -8.81 -22.69 26.13
N ASP A 367 -8.44 -22.53 27.41
CA ASP A 367 -8.38 -23.61 28.41
C ASP A 367 -9.57 -23.58 29.41
N PRO A 368 -10.71 -24.22 29.10
CA PRO A 368 -11.77 -24.48 30.07
C PRO A 368 -11.32 -25.46 31.19
N PHE A 369 -10.20 -26.15 31.03
CA PHE A 369 -9.69 -27.13 32.00
C PHE A 369 -9.04 -26.51 33.25
N SER A 370 -8.72 -25.21 33.23
CA SER A 370 -8.17 -24.50 34.40
C SER A 370 -9.24 -24.05 35.39
N ARG A 371 -10.54 -24.16 35.04
CA ARG A 371 -11.67 -23.76 35.91
C ARG A 371 -12.23 -24.90 36.77
N THR A 372 -11.78 -26.15 36.61
CA THR A 372 -12.33 -27.32 37.31
C THR A 372 -11.59 -27.73 38.57
N GLN A 373 -10.47 -27.09 38.93
CA GLN A 373 -9.87 -27.27 40.25
C GLN A 373 -10.46 -26.25 41.23
N PRO A 374 -11.17 -26.67 42.29
CA PRO A 374 -11.46 -25.76 43.40
C PRO A 374 -10.13 -25.23 43.94
N PRO A 375 -10.04 -23.95 44.29
CA PRO A 375 -8.80 -23.38 44.80
C PRO A 375 -8.37 -24.17 46.03
N LEU A 376 -7.24 -24.87 45.94
CA LEU A 376 -6.56 -25.38 47.12
C LEU A 376 -6.24 -24.16 48.00
N PRO A 377 -6.43 -24.25 49.33
CA PRO A 377 -6.04 -23.17 50.22
C PRO A 377 -4.51 -23.11 50.27
N SER A 378 -3.91 -22.36 49.35
CA SER A 378 -2.50 -21.98 49.41
C SER A 378 -2.34 -20.93 50.51
N SER A 379 -1.55 -21.25 51.53
CA SER A 379 -1.28 -20.40 52.70
C SER A 379 -0.38 -19.20 52.40
N ASP A 380 -0.04 -18.94 51.13
CA ASP A 380 0.73 -17.78 50.72
C ASP A 380 -0.17 -16.83 49.94
N GLY A 381 -0.33 -15.61 50.45
CA GLY A 381 -1.19 -14.54 49.92
C GLY A 381 -0.75 -13.95 48.58
N ASN A 382 -0.09 -14.72 47.73
CA ASN A 382 0.13 -14.36 46.33
C ASN A 382 -1.07 -14.81 45.50
N VAL A 383 -2.08 -13.95 45.46
CA VAL A 383 -3.10 -13.97 44.41
C VAL A 383 -2.35 -13.85 43.07
N PRO A 384 -2.52 -14.75 42.09
CA PRO A 384 -1.97 -14.52 40.76
C PRO A 384 -2.61 -13.26 40.20
N HIS A 385 -1.84 -12.16 40.21
CA HIS A 385 -2.23 -10.91 39.60
C HIS A 385 -2.39 -11.12 38.09
N ALA A 386 -3.49 -10.57 37.54
CA ALA A 386 -3.84 -10.44 36.13
C ALA A 386 -4.35 -11.71 35.41
N MET A 387 -5.53 -12.21 35.80
CA MET A 387 -6.44 -12.81 34.82
C MET A 387 -7.47 -11.74 34.46
N SER A 388 -7.51 -11.31 33.20
CA SER A 388 -8.55 -10.41 32.69
C SER A 388 -9.93 -11.04 32.93
N SER A 389 -10.89 -10.29 33.49
CA SER A 389 -12.25 -10.78 33.72
C SER A 389 -13.00 -11.02 32.40
N VAL A 390 -12.64 -10.26 31.38
CA VAL A 390 -13.14 -10.40 30.01
C VAL A 390 -12.81 -11.79 29.50
N ALA A 391 -13.81 -12.50 28.97
CA ALA A 391 -13.64 -13.80 28.35
C ALA A 391 -14.32 -13.84 26.99
N ILE A 392 -13.63 -14.41 26.01
CA ILE A 392 -14.20 -14.63 24.67
C ILE A 392 -15.08 -15.88 24.69
N THR A 393 -16.28 -15.76 24.16
CA THR A 393 -17.26 -16.85 24.11
C THR A 393 -16.82 -17.95 23.13
N PRO A 394 -17.00 -19.25 23.42
CA PRO A 394 -16.65 -20.36 22.51
C PRO A 394 -17.25 -20.26 21.11
N LEU A 395 -18.43 -19.65 21.00
CA LEU A 395 -19.07 -19.35 19.71
C LEU A 395 -18.21 -18.39 18.88
N ALA A 396 -17.76 -17.29 19.48
CA ALA A 396 -16.92 -16.30 18.83
C ALA A 396 -15.58 -16.90 18.37
N HIS A 397 -14.96 -17.79 19.15
CA HIS A 397 -13.75 -18.52 18.74
C HIS A 397 -13.89 -19.26 17.40
N THR A 398 -15.07 -19.81 17.11
CA THR A 398 -15.31 -20.53 15.85
C THR A 398 -15.38 -19.56 14.68
N TYR A 399 -16.06 -18.42 14.85
CA TYR A 399 -16.20 -17.40 13.81
C TYR A 399 -14.91 -16.57 13.59
N PHE A 400 -14.09 -16.38 14.62
CA PHE A 400 -12.74 -15.81 14.44
C PHE A 400 -11.85 -16.66 13.53
N GLY A 401 -12.10 -17.97 13.43
CA GLY A 401 -11.43 -18.83 12.45
C GLY A 401 -11.70 -18.44 11.00
N ASP A 402 -12.93 -18.02 10.69
CA ASP A 402 -13.32 -17.58 9.33
C ASP A 402 -12.67 -16.24 8.98
N VAL A 403 -12.70 -15.29 9.92
CA VAL A 403 -12.00 -14.00 9.78
C VAL A 403 -10.50 -14.20 9.57
N LEU A 404 -9.90 -15.14 10.29
CA LEU A 404 -8.49 -15.50 10.13
C LEU A 404 -8.20 -16.04 8.73
N ASP A 405 -9.06 -16.92 8.20
CA ASP A 405 -8.93 -17.45 6.84
C ASP A 405 -9.08 -16.33 5.79
N HIS A 406 -9.99 -15.38 5.98
CA HIS A 406 -10.12 -14.19 5.13
C HIS A 406 -8.87 -13.30 5.16
N CYS A 407 -8.26 -13.11 6.33
CA CYS A 407 -7.00 -12.38 6.46
C CYS A 407 -5.85 -13.09 5.73
N ILE A 408 -5.69 -14.40 5.94
CA ILE A 408 -4.61 -15.19 5.33
C ILE A 408 -4.75 -15.22 3.81
N THR A 409 -5.97 -15.45 3.31
CA THR A 409 -6.22 -15.47 1.86
C THR A 409 -6.00 -14.10 1.21
N THR A 410 -6.29 -13.01 1.91
CA THR A 410 -6.00 -11.64 1.44
C THR A 410 -4.51 -11.37 1.39
N ILE A 411 -3.75 -11.72 2.45
CA ILE A 411 -2.29 -11.56 2.48
C ILE A 411 -1.62 -12.39 1.38
N ALA A 412 -2.00 -13.65 1.20
CA ALA A 412 -1.47 -14.50 0.14
C ALA A 412 -1.72 -13.93 -1.26
N ALA A 413 -2.88 -13.29 -1.47
CA ALA A 413 -3.18 -12.62 -2.72
C ALA A 413 -2.29 -11.38 -2.94
N LEU A 414 -2.02 -10.58 -1.90
CA LEU A 414 -1.11 -9.43 -1.97
C LEU A 414 0.34 -9.89 -2.26
N GLU A 415 0.83 -10.91 -1.57
CA GLU A 415 2.17 -11.50 -1.79
C GLU A 415 2.30 -12.05 -3.23
N GLN A 416 1.24 -12.67 -3.76
CA GLN A 416 1.22 -13.13 -5.14
C GLN A 416 1.28 -11.95 -6.13
N MET A 417 0.63 -10.82 -5.83
CA MET A 417 0.67 -9.63 -6.67
C MET A 417 2.07 -9.00 -6.69
N ASP A 418 2.74 -8.91 -5.54
CA ASP A 418 4.13 -8.43 -5.46
C ASP A 418 5.09 -9.33 -6.23
N ALA A 419 5.03 -10.65 -6.01
CA ALA A 419 5.85 -11.61 -6.76
C ALA A 419 5.60 -11.52 -8.27
N SER A 420 4.34 -11.32 -8.68
CA SER A 420 3.99 -11.08 -10.09
C SER A 420 4.56 -9.77 -10.61
N ALA A 421 4.57 -8.70 -9.83
CA ALA A 421 5.15 -7.42 -10.22
C ALA A 421 6.67 -7.56 -10.44
N ASN A 422 7.38 -8.20 -9.52
CA ASN A 422 8.80 -8.51 -9.66
C ASN A 422 9.11 -9.33 -10.92
N ASN A 423 8.27 -10.32 -11.25
CA ASN A 423 8.40 -11.10 -12.48
C ASN A 423 8.18 -10.27 -13.76
N ILE A 424 7.20 -9.36 -13.75
CA ILE A 424 6.96 -8.44 -14.87
C ILE A 424 8.15 -7.48 -15.04
N SER A 425 8.76 -7.01 -13.95
CA SER A 425 9.95 -6.15 -13.98
C SER A 425 11.13 -6.86 -14.66
N ASN A 426 11.40 -8.10 -14.25
CA ASN A 426 12.43 -8.93 -14.85
C ASN A 426 12.16 -9.21 -16.35
N LEU A 427 10.90 -9.42 -16.72
CA LEU A 427 10.52 -9.58 -18.13
C LEU A 427 10.81 -8.32 -18.96
N ILE A 428 10.55 -7.12 -18.41
CA ILE A 428 10.88 -5.84 -19.05
C ILE A 428 12.38 -5.76 -19.30
N PHE A 429 13.22 -6.00 -18.27
CA PHE A 429 14.68 -5.95 -18.41
C PHE A 429 15.23 -6.97 -19.42
N ASN A 430 14.70 -8.20 -19.42
CA ASN A 430 15.09 -9.22 -20.40
C ASN A 430 14.70 -8.83 -21.82
N THR A 431 13.51 -8.26 -22.00
CA THR A 431 13.03 -7.83 -23.32
C THR A 431 13.79 -6.63 -23.84
N VAL A 432 14.09 -5.64 -22.98
CA VAL A 432 14.93 -4.49 -23.32
C VAL A 432 16.34 -4.96 -23.72
N SER A 433 16.94 -5.88 -22.95
CA SER A 433 18.25 -6.45 -23.24
C SER A 433 18.28 -7.23 -24.57
N ALA A 434 17.21 -7.96 -24.87
CA ALA A 434 17.09 -8.65 -26.16
C ALA A 434 16.98 -7.66 -27.33
N LYS A 435 16.24 -6.56 -27.16
CA LYS A 435 16.14 -5.49 -28.17
C LYS A 435 17.45 -4.76 -28.37
N THR A 436 18.16 -4.39 -27.29
CA THR A 436 19.48 -3.74 -27.40
C THR A 436 20.49 -4.66 -28.08
N ASN A 437 20.47 -5.96 -27.79
CA ASN A 437 21.31 -6.94 -28.49
C ASN A 437 21.01 -7.00 -30.00
N ASN A 438 19.73 -6.98 -30.38
CA ASN A 438 19.35 -6.94 -31.80
C ASN A 438 19.81 -5.63 -32.47
N PHE A 439 19.64 -4.48 -31.82
CA PHE A 439 20.15 -3.21 -32.35
C PHE A 439 21.66 -3.19 -32.51
N MET A 440 22.41 -3.76 -31.56
CA MET A 440 23.86 -3.93 -31.68
C MET A 440 24.23 -4.79 -32.89
N MET A 441 23.51 -5.88 -33.14
CA MET A 441 23.70 -6.72 -34.32
C MET A 441 23.45 -5.95 -35.62
N ILE A 442 22.35 -5.19 -35.70
CA ILE A 442 22.03 -4.39 -36.91
C ILE A 442 23.12 -3.34 -37.16
N LEU A 443 23.54 -2.60 -36.13
CA LEU A 443 24.61 -1.60 -36.25
C LEU A 443 25.94 -2.25 -36.69
N ALA A 444 26.26 -3.43 -36.15
CA ALA A 444 27.45 -4.17 -36.53
C ALA A 444 27.41 -4.61 -38.00
N VAL A 445 26.27 -5.12 -38.49
CA VAL A 445 26.10 -5.51 -39.90
C VAL A 445 26.27 -4.30 -40.83
N VAL A 446 25.67 -3.16 -40.48
CA VAL A 446 25.83 -1.91 -41.24
C VAL A 446 27.30 -1.47 -41.25
N THR A 447 27.97 -1.51 -40.09
CA THR A 447 29.39 -1.13 -39.96
C THR A 447 30.31 -2.06 -40.76
N VAL A 448 30.07 -3.37 -40.70
CA VAL A 448 30.81 -4.38 -41.48
C VAL A 448 30.71 -4.11 -42.99
N PHE A 449 29.56 -3.64 -43.47
CA PHE A 449 29.39 -3.28 -44.87
C PHE A 449 30.09 -1.96 -45.23
N PHE A 450 29.91 -0.90 -44.44
CA PHE A 450 30.40 0.44 -44.78
C PHE A 450 31.85 0.74 -44.38
N ALA A 451 32.39 0.12 -43.33
CA ALA A 451 33.77 0.35 -42.90
C ALA A 451 34.81 0.11 -44.01
N PRO A 452 34.78 -1.00 -44.79
CA PRO A 452 35.74 -1.21 -45.86
C PRO A 452 35.53 -0.25 -47.04
N LEU A 453 34.28 0.04 -47.39
CA LEU A 453 33.95 1.02 -48.45
C LEU A 453 34.44 2.42 -48.07
N THR A 454 34.27 2.80 -46.81
CA THR A 454 34.72 4.09 -46.26
C THR A 454 36.24 4.15 -46.20
N PHE A 455 36.92 3.05 -45.81
CA PHE A 455 38.37 2.98 -45.84
C PHE A 455 38.93 3.17 -47.25
N ILE A 456 38.36 2.49 -48.25
CA ILE A 456 38.77 2.62 -49.64
C ILE A 456 38.51 4.03 -50.16
N SER A 457 37.31 4.58 -49.90
CA SER A 457 36.98 5.96 -50.28
C SER A 457 37.90 6.98 -49.60
N GLY A 458 38.23 6.77 -48.33
CA GLY A 458 39.14 7.64 -47.57
C GLY A 458 40.57 7.57 -48.12
N TYR A 459 41.06 6.36 -48.42
CA TYR A 459 42.39 6.15 -49.01
C TYR A 459 42.53 6.86 -50.35
N PHE A 460 41.56 6.71 -51.26
CA PHE A 460 41.58 7.38 -52.56
C PHE A 460 41.17 8.86 -52.51
N GLY A 461 40.59 9.32 -51.40
CA GLY A 461 40.31 10.73 -51.13
C GLY A 461 41.52 11.53 -50.63
N MET A 462 42.67 10.89 -50.39
CA MET A 462 43.89 11.58 -50.00
C MET A 462 44.57 12.25 -51.20
N ASN A 463 45.07 13.47 -51.00
CA ASN A 463 45.83 14.20 -52.03
C ASN A 463 47.25 13.62 -52.14
N PHE A 464 47.49 12.69 -53.06
CA PHE A 464 48.83 12.15 -53.33
C PHE A 464 49.61 13.06 -54.29
N ALA A 465 50.84 13.45 -53.89
CA ALA A 465 51.69 14.33 -54.70
C ALA A 465 52.55 13.62 -55.76
N ASN A 466 52.92 12.34 -55.56
CA ASN A 466 53.65 11.50 -56.53
C ASN A 466 53.33 10.02 -56.26
N GLY A 467 52.93 9.26 -57.29
CA GLY A 467 52.71 7.80 -57.19
C GLY A 467 52.37 7.14 -58.53
N ASN A 468 52.75 5.86 -58.68
CA ASN A 468 52.60 5.05 -59.92
C ASN A 468 51.16 4.85 -60.42
N GLY A 469 50.14 5.37 -59.74
CA GLY A 469 48.72 5.24 -60.08
C GLY A 469 48.09 6.47 -60.74
N LEU A 470 48.85 7.55 -60.96
CA LEU A 470 48.33 8.83 -61.47
C LEU A 470 48.05 8.85 -62.99
N ASP A 471 48.69 7.96 -63.77
CA ASP A 471 48.54 7.92 -65.23
C ASP A 471 47.19 7.29 -65.68
N HIS A 472 46.62 6.40 -64.86
CA HIS A 472 45.32 5.75 -65.09
C HIS A 472 44.50 5.65 -63.78
N PRO A 473 43.87 6.74 -63.34
CA PRO A 473 43.25 6.83 -62.00
C PRO A 473 42.10 5.83 -61.80
N PHE A 474 41.29 5.57 -62.82
CA PHE A 474 40.17 4.62 -62.72
C PHE A 474 40.63 3.16 -62.67
N ALA A 475 41.64 2.78 -63.45
CA ALA A 475 42.14 1.40 -63.47
C ALA A 475 42.86 1.06 -62.16
N PHE A 476 43.66 1.99 -61.63
CA PHE A 476 44.34 1.84 -60.35
C PHE A 476 43.35 1.68 -59.18
N PHE A 477 42.23 2.42 -59.20
CA PHE A 477 41.16 2.28 -58.20
C PHE A 477 40.62 0.85 -58.11
N PHE A 478 40.18 0.27 -59.24
CA PHE A 478 39.57 -1.08 -59.23
C PHE A 478 40.58 -2.20 -58.93
N VAL A 479 41.84 -2.06 -59.33
CA VAL A 479 42.91 -3.04 -59.05
C VAL A 479 43.19 -3.15 -57.55
N VAL A 480 43.11 -2.06 -56.80
CA VAL A 480 43.33 -2.04 -55.34
C VAL A 480 42.04 -2.30 -54.56
N ALA A 481 40.92 -1.69 -54.97
CA ALA A 481 39.65 -1.78 -54.26
C ALA A 481 39.09 -3.21 -54.24
N THR A 482 39.13 -3.92 -55.37
CA THR A 482 38.55 -5.28 -55.50
C THR A 482 39.18 -6.29 -54.51
N PRO A 483 40.52 -6.48 -54.46
CA PRO A 483 41.13 -7.39 -53.50
C PRO A 483 41.01 -6.90 -52.05
N ALA A 484 40.98 -5.59 -51.79
CA ALA A 484 40.79 -5.04 -50.45
C ALA A 484 39.39 -5.34 -49.89
N VAL A 485 38.33 -5.16 -50.69
CA VAL A 485 36.95 -5.53 -50.29
C VAL A 485 36.85 -7.03 -50.05
N ILE A 486 37.40 -7.86 -50.94
CA ILE A 486 37.37 -9.33 -50.79
C ILE A 486 38.11 -9.77 -49.53
N GLY A 487 39.32 -9.23 -49.29
CA GLY A 487 40.11 -9.53 -48.10
C GLY A 487 39.41 -9.15 -46.80
N PHE A 488 38.78 -7.96 -46.77
CA PHE A 488 38.01 -7.53 -45.62
C PHE A 488 36.76 -8.40 -45.39
N MET A 489 36.05 -8.77 -46.46
CA MET A 489 34.86 -9.62 -46.38
C MET A 489 35.22 -11.03 -45.87
N LEU A 490 36.34 -11.59 -46.34
CA LEU A 490 36.88 -12.86 -45.82
C LEU A 490 37.32 -12.75 -44.35
N LEU A 491 37.93 -11.64 -43.94
CA LEU A 491 38.32 -11.40 -42.55
C LEU A 491 37.09 -11.35 -41.64
N VAL A 492 36.04 -10.63 -42.05
CA VAL A 492 34.77 -10.58 -41.31
C VAL A 492 34.13 -11.97 -41.23
N LEU A 493 34.10 -12.73 -42.34
CA LEU A 493 33.58 -14.10 -42.34
C LEU A 493 34.39 -15.02 -41.42
N ALA A 494 35.70 -14.86 -41.38
CA ALA A 494 36.58 -15.62 -40.49
C ALA A 494 36.32 -15.27 -39.02
N VAL A 495 36.13 -13.99 -38.70
CA VAL A 495 35.79 -13.52 -37.33
C VAL A 495 34.40 -13.98 -36.90
N TYR A 496 33.39 -13.89 -37.77
CA TYR A 496 32.02 -14.30 -37.45
C TYR A 496 31.88 -15.82 -37.26
N LYS A 497 32.72 -16.61 -37.95
CA LYS A 497 32.72 -18.07 -37.84
C LYS A 497 33.76 -18.63 -36.88
N THR A 498 34.50 -17.83 -36.11
CA THR A 498 35.54 -18.40 -35.22
C THR A 498 35.01 -19.47 -34.28
N ASP A 499 33.81 -19.30 -33.71
CA ASP A 499 33.24 -20.28 -32.77
C ASP A 499 32.75 -21.54 -33.48
N ALA A 500 32.11 -21.40 -34.65
CA ALA A 500 31.71 -22.53 -35.49
C ALA A 500 32.92 -23.28 -36.08
N ILE A 501 34.01 -22.57 -36.38
CA ILE A 501 35.28 -23.11 -36.85
C ILE A 501 36.02 -23.79 -35.69
N LEU A 502 36.00 -23.23 -34.48
CA LEU A 502 36.55 -23.83 -33.26
C LEU A 502 35.80 -25.11 -32.90
N GLU A 503 34.47 -25.13 -32.94
CA GLU A 503 33.71 -26.37 -32.74
C GLU A 503 33.94 -27.40 -33.85
N TRP A 504 34.03 -26.97 -35.11
CA TRP A 504 34.35 -27.85 -36.24
C TRP A 504 35.77 -28.44 -36.11
N LEU A 505 36.75 -27.65 -35.69
CA LEU A 505 38.12 -28.09 -35.39
C LEU A 505 38.18 -29.01 -34.16
N ALA A 506 37.40 -28.73 -33.11
CA ALA A 506 37.30 -29.57 -31.93
C ALA A 506 36.68 -30.94 -32.27
N ARG A 507 35.64 -30.97 -33.11
CA ARG A 507 35.06 -32.20 -33.67
C ARG A 507 36.02 -32.94 -34.60
N GLY A 508 36.89 -32.23 -35.30
CA GLY A 508 37.93 -32.80 -36.17
C GLY A 508 39.12 -33.42 -35.43
N ARG A 509 39.37 -33.06 -34.16
CA ARG A 509 40.52 -33.53 -33.37
C ARG A 509 40.24 -34.70 -32.41
N TRP A 510 38.98 -35.10 -32.23
CA TRP A 510 38.57 -36.22 -31.37
C TRP A 510 38.00 -37.40 -32.17
N ARG A 511 38.81 -37.98 -33.05
CA ARG A 511 38.72 -39.40 -33.38
C ARG A 511 40.12 -39.97 -33.66
N PRO A 512 40.69 -40.67 -32.67
CA PRO A 512 41.30 -41.94 -33.00
C PRO A 512 40.79 -43.05 -32.07
N HIS A 513 40.38 -44.14 -32.71
CA HIS A 513 40.52 -45.52 -32.24
C HIS A 513 40.04 -45.87 -30.82
N MET A 514 38.82 -46.41 -30.74
CA MET A 514 38.57 -47.63 -29.95
C MET A 514 37.37 -48.38 -30.55
N ARG A 515 37.69 -49.28 -31.49
CA ARG A 515 36.87 -50.46 -31.79
C ARG A 515 37.54 -51.63 -31.08
N SER A 516 37.04 -52.00 -29.91
CA SER A 516 36.99 -53.40 -29.46
C SER A 516 36.30 -53.48 -28.10
N LEU A 517 35.60 -54.61 -27.92
CA LEU A 517 35.02 -55.13 -26.68
C LEU A 517 33.71 -54.50 -26.24
N GLY A 518 32.64 -55.09 -26.79
CA GLY A 518 31.41 -55.22 -26.03
C GLY A 518 31.63 -56.08 -24.78
N LEU A 519 30.92 -55.73 -23.72
CA LEU A 519 30.46 -56.69 -22.71
C LEU A 519 29.38 -56.03 -21.85
N VAL A 520 28.17 -56.51 -22.06
CA VAL A 520 27.10 -56.76 -21.08
C VAL A 520 27.55 -56.60 -19.62
N ARG A 521 26.88 -55.73 -18.84
CA ARG A 521 26.22 -56.15 -17.58
C ARG A 521 25.30 -55.11 -16.95
N ARG A 522 24.10 -55.58 -16.61
CA ARG A 522 23.18 -55.08 -15.58
C ARG A 522 23.88 -54.93 -14.22
N ARG A 523 23.53 -53.91 -13.43
CA ARG A 523 22.74 -53.96 -12.16
C ARG A 523 22.99 -52.74 -11.26
N ALA A 524 21.87 -52.20 -10.77
CA ALA A 524 21.53 -51.77 -9.41
C ALA A 524 22.48 -50.86 -8.57
N ILE A 525 21.91 -49.71 -8.16
CA ILE A 525 21.75 -49.08 -6.82
C ILE A 525 22.67 -49.59 -5.68
N PRO A 526 23.14 -48.72 -4.77
CA PRO A 526 22.29 -48.00 -3.80
C PRO A 526 22.07 -46.51 -4.08
#